data_AF-A0A7C2M1S2-F1
#
_entry.id   AF-A0A7C2M1S2-F1
#
_cell.length_a   1.000
_cell.length_b   1.000
_cell.length_c   1.000
_cell.angle_alpha   90.00
_cell.angle_beta   90.00
_cell.angle_gamma   90.00
#
_symmetry.space_group_name_H-M   'P 1'
#
loop_
_entity.id
_entity.type
_entity.pdbx_description
1 polymer ?
#
loop_
_entity_poly.entity_id
_entity_poly.type
_entity_poly.pdbx_seq_one_letter_code
_entity_poly.pdbx_strand_id
1 'polypeptide(L)'
;RVEDEEGNSWLTFGSFWRGMKLFRLNEALDAPAEPQEWYTISARPRDVYTGDNDPGEGAVEAPFIFRKHGFYYLFVSFDFCCRGIESTYKIMVGRSEQVTGPYLDKRGRDMVQGGGSLVLEGNSDWPGVGHNAVCTFDGQDYLVYHAYDAADNGRSKLKIDRIRWDEEGWPVVDEEQERQQ
;
A
#
# COMPACT_ATOMS: atom_id res chain seq x y z
N ARG A 1 -1.17 -11.77 -5.89
CA ARG A 1 0.17 -12.15 -6.41
C ARG A 1 0.65 -11.06 -7.35
N VAL A 2 1.95 -10.91 -7.49
CA VAL A 2 2.59 -10.09 -8.53
C VAL A 2 3.64 -10.95 -9.24
N GLU A 3 3.78 -10.78 -10.55
CA GLU A 3 4.77 -11.49 -11.36
C GLU A 3 5.96 -10.57 -11.66
N ASP A 4 7.18 -11.10 -11.60
CA ASP A 4 8.37 -10.38 -12.04
C ASP A 4 8.59 -10.44 -13.56
N GLU A 5 9.73 -9.93 -14.03
CA GLU A 5 10.06 -9.94 -15.47
C GLU A 5 10.42 -11.33 -16.01
N GLU A 6 10.81 -12.25 -15.13
CA GLU A 6 11.15 -13.64 -15.44
C GLU A 6 9.93 -14.56 -15.36
N GLY A 7 8.78 -14.04 -14.88
CA GLY A 7 7.54 -14.78 -14.71
C GLY A 7 7.39 -15.48 -13.35
N ASN A 8 8.31 -15.23 -12.39
CA ASN A 8 8.13 -15.78 -11.05
C ASN A 8 7.00 -15.03 -10.33
N SER A 9 6.17 -15.79 -9.60
CA SER A 9 5.08 -15.25 -8.81
C SER A 9 5.48 -14.98 -7.37
N TRP A 10 5.05 -13.84 -6.85
CA TRP A 10 5.38 -13.38 -5.51
C TRP A 10 4.11 -13.05 -4.72
N LEU A 11 4.16 -13.32 -3.41
CA LEU A 11 3.12 -12.93 -2.46
C LEU A 11 3.68 -11.89 -1.49
N THR A 12 2.97 -10.77 -1.36
CA THR A 12 3.24 -9.76 -0.34
C THR A 12 2.19 -9.81 0.76
N PHE A 13 2.61 -9.58 2.00
CA PHE A 13 1.75 -9.55 3.17
C PHE A 13 2.39 -8.78 4.32
N GLY A 14 1.60 -8.46 5.35
CA GLY A 14 2.06 -7.88 6.59
C GLY A 14 1.09 -6.84 7.15
N SER A 15 1.18 -6.63 8.47
CA SER A 15 0.50 -5.57 9.20
C SER A 15 1.28 -5.31 10.48
N PHE A 16 1.67 -4.06 10.74
CA PHE A 16 2.44 -3.64 11.91
C PHE A 16 3.75 -4.42 12.09
N TRP A 17 4.12 -4.76 13.33
CA TRP A 17 5.32 -5.52 13.72
C TRP A 17 6.57 -5.05 12.97
N ARG A 18 7.16 -5.93 12.16
CA ARG A 18 8.42 -5.72 11.44
C ARG A 18 8.17 -5.39 9.97
N GLY A 19 6.99 -4.86 9.65
CA GLY A 19 6.64 -4.38 8.33
C GLY A 19 6.29 -5.48 7.32
N MET A 20 6.25 -5.09 6.06
CA MET A 20 5.75 -5.88 4.95
C MET A 20 6.80 -6.86 4.45
N LYS A 21 6.35 -8.04 4.08
CA LYS A 21 7.17 -9.14 3.56
C LYS A 21 6.77 -9.45 2.13
N LEU A 22 7.71 -9.99 1.39
CA LEU A 22 7.53 -10.57 0.07
C LEU A 22 8.23 -11.92 0.06
N PHE A 23 7.58 -12.95 -0.47
CA PHE A 23 8.24 -14.22 -0.74
C PHE A 23 7.82 -14.79 -2.08
N ARG A 24 8.71 -15.61 -2.66
CA ARG A 24 8.45 -16.28 -3.94
C ARG A 24 7.51 -17.46 -3.72
N LEU A 25 6.45 -17.53 -4.51
CA LEU A 25 5.54 -18.67 -4.53
C LEU A 25 6.13 -19.81 -5.38
N ASN A 26 5.77 -21.06 -5.06
CA ASN A 26 5.98 -22.19 -5.95
C ASN A 26 5.11 -22.09 -7.22
N GLU A 27 5.32 -22.97 -8.20
CA GLU A 27 4.55 -22.97 -9.45
C GLU A 27 3.04 -23.22 -9.25
N ALA A 28 2.68 -23.96 -8.19
CA ALA A 28 1.29 -24.24 -7.83
C ALA A 28 0.58 -23.05 -7.13
N LEU A 29 1.35 -22.02 -6.74
CA LEU A 29 0.88 -20.79 -6.09
C LEU A 29 0.22 -21.00 -4.72
N ASP A 30 0.54 -22.10 -4.05
CA ASP A 30 -0.08 -22.51 -2.79
C ASP A 30 0.91 -22.58 -1.61
N ALA A 31 2.20 -22.45 -1.87
CA ALA A 31 3.25 -22.46 -0.85
C ALA A 31 4.46 -21.58 -1.26
N PRO A 32 5.35 -21.23 -0.31
CA PRO A 32 6.66 -20.69 -0.65
C PRO A 32 7.43 -21.63 -1.60
N ALA A 33 8.19 -21.06 -2.53
CA ALA A 33 9.12 -21.80 -3.35
C ALA A 33 10.23 -22.43 -2.50
N GLU A 34 10.84 -23.50 -2.98
CA GLU A 34 12.03 -24.11 -2.37
C GLU A 34 13.20 -24.09 -3.37
N PRO A 35 14.37 -23.55 -3.01
CA PRO A 35 14.68 -22.89 -1.74
C PRO A 35 13.86 -21.60 -1.54
N GLN A 36 13.53 -21.29 -0.28
CA GLN A 36 12.76 -20.09 0.05
C GLN A 36 13.55 -18.81 -0.19
N GLU A 37 12.83 -17.78 -0.62
CA GLU A 37 13.37 -16.48 -0.95
C GLU A 37 12.45 -15.39 -0.37
N TRP A 38 12.98 -14.55 0.53
CA TRP A 38 12.21 -13.63 1.37
C TRP A 38 12.83 -12.24 1.41
N TYR A 39 11.98 -11.23 1.34
CA TYR A 39 12.36 -9.82 1.42
C TYR A 39 11.48 -9.05 2.41
N THR A 40 12.07 -8.06 3.08
CA THR A 40 11.30 -6.98 3.71
C THR A 40 11.24 -5.84 2.71
N ILE A 41 10.04 -5.40 2.36
CA ILE A 41 9.84 -4.41 1.27
C ILE A 41 9.34 -3.05 1.78
N SER A 42 8.85 -2.99 3.02
CA SER A 42 8.47 -1.75 3.71
C SER A 42 8.45 -2.00 5.22
N ALA A 43 8.86 -1.02 6.02
CA ALA A 43 8.76 -1.05 7.46
C ALA A 43 8.71 0.37 8.02
N ARG A 44 8.14 0.53 9.22
CA ARG A 44 8.19 1.78 9.98
C ARG A 44 8.97 1.59 11.28
N PRO A 45 9.52 2.67 11.85
CA PRO A 45 10.21 2.60 13.13
C PRO A 45 9.36 1.87 14.17
N ARG A 46 10.00 0.94 14.88
CA ARG A 46 9.44 0.19 15.99
C ARG A 46 10.52 0.07 17.06
N ASP A 47 10.14 0.25 18.32
CA ASP A 47 11.05 0.02 19.43
C ASP A 47 11.42 -1.48 19.50
N VAL A 48 12.73 -1.75 19.57
CA VAL A 48 13.29 -3.10 19.67
C VAL A 48 12.95 -3.77 20.99
N TYR A 49 12.54 -3.00 22.00
CA TYR A 49 12.08 -3.51 23.30
C TYR A 49 10.58 -3.82 23.33
N THR A 50 9.81 -3.44 22.31
CA THR A 50 8.40 -3.83 22.19
C THR A 50 8.31 -5.34 21.98
N GLY A 51 7.74 -6.06 22.95
CA GLY A 51 7.60 -7.51 22.92
C GLY A 51 6.74 -8.02 21.75
N ASP A 52 6.91 -9.30 21.42
CA ASP A 52 6.31 -9.90 20.21
C ASP A 52 4.76 -9.97 20.25
N ASN A 53 4.15 -9.89 21.43
CA ASN A 53 2.68 -9.87 21.59
C ASN A 53 2.06 -8.48 21.36
N ASP A 54 2.88 -7.45 21.16
CA ASP A 54 2.44 -6.07 20.93
C ASP A 54 2.74 -5.68 19.46
N PRO A 55 1.75 -5.19 18.68
CA PRO A 55 1.95 -4.74 17.30
C PRO A 55 2.91 -3.53 17.19
N GLY A 56 3.11 -2.78 18.27
CA GLY A 56 4.01 -1.64 18.36
C GLY A 56 3.60 -0.45 17.49
N GLU A 57 4.50 0.53 17.39
CA GLU A 57 4.24 1.81 16.72
C GLU A 57 4.56 1.81 15.21
N GLY A 58 5.05 0.68 14.70
CA GLY A 58 5.39 0.48 13.28
C GLY A 58 4.15 0.34 12.40
N ALA A 59 3.23 1.31 12.45
CA ALA A 59 1.91 1.27 11.83
C ALA A 59 1.98 1.39 10.30
N VAL A 60 2.24 0.25 9.64
CA VAL A 60 2.22 0.05 8.19
C VAL A 60 1.59 -1.31 7.90
N GLU A 61 0.70 -1.37 6.91
CA GLU A 61 0.00 -2.61 6.54
C GLU A 61 -0.55 -2.60 5.12
N ALA A 62 -1.24 -3.69 4.76
CA ALA A 62 -1.99 -3.86 3.52
C ALA A 62 -1.15 -3.58 2.26
N PRO A 63 -0.07 -4.34 2.03
CA PRO A 63 0.79 -4.12 0.88
C PRO A 63 0.08 -4.54 -0.40
N PHE A 64 0.12 -3.67 -1.41
CA PHE A 64 -0.39 -3.95 -2.75
C PHE A 64 0.65 -3.53 -3.79
N ILE A 65 1.08 -4.47 -4.63
CA ILE A 65 2.07 -4.19 -5.69
C ILE A 65 1.38 -4.10 -7.04
N PHE A 66 1.63 -3.01 -7.76
CA PHE A 66 1.10 -2.76 -9.10
C PHE A 66 2.23 -2.42 -10.08
N ARG A 67 2.27 -3.09 -11.24
CA ARG A 67 3.29 -2.85 -12.27
C ARG A 67 2.81 -1.81 -13.28
N LYS A 68 3.57 -0.74 -13.48
CA LYS A 68 3.28 0.33 -14.45
C LYS A 68 4.56 1.04 -14.89
N HIS A 69 4.66 1.45 -16.16
CA HIS A 69 5.75 2.30 -16.66
C HIS A 69 7.18 1.78 -16.32
N GLY A 70 7.38 0.46 -16.34
CA GLY A 70 8.68 -0.15 -16.00
C GLY A 70 8.99 -0.26 -14.51
N PHE A 71 8.07 0.14 -13.64
CA PHE A 71 8.24 0.04 -12.18
C PHE A 71 7.18 -0.87 -11.54
N TYR A 72 7.54 -1.41 -10.38
CA TYR A 72 6.64 -1.97 -9.38
C TYR A 72 6.36 -0.88 -8.34
N TYR A 73 5.09 -0.50 -8.19
CA TYR A 73 4.63 0.43 -7.16
C TYR A 73 4.13 -0.36 -5.97
N LEU A 74 4.75 -0.18 -4.80
CA LEU A 74 4.29 -0.73 -3.54
C LEU A 74 3.43 0.31 -2.84
N PHE A 75 2.12 0.07 -2.84
CA PHE A 75 1.15 0.78 -2.02
C PHE A 75 1.08 0.12 -0.65
N VAL A 76 1.02 0.92 0.40
CA VAL A 76 0.82 0.50 1.78
C VAL A 76 -0.08 1.51 2.48
N SER A 77 -0.74 1.08 3.55
CA SER A 77 -1.49 1.99 4.42
C SER A 77 -0.70 2.28 5.69
N PHE A 78 -0.55 3.55 6.03
CA PHE A 78 0.09 4.00 7.26
C PHE A 78 -0.96 4.35 8.32
N ASP A 79 -0.51 4.26 9.58
CA ASP A 79 -1.26 4.65 10.77
C ASP A 79 -2.51 3.78 11.02
N PHE A 80 -3.54 4.31 11.67
CA PHE A 80 -4.56 3.48 12.33
C PHE A 80 -5.89 3.47 11.57
N CYS A 81 -6.28 2.28 11.13
CA CYS A 81 -7.64 1.97 10.71
C CYS A 81 -8.57 1.81 11.91
N CYS A 82 -9.85 1.64 11.61
CA CYS A 82 -10.79 0.95 12.48
C CYS A 82 -11.13 1.71 13.77
N ARG A 83 -10.89 3.02 13.79
CA ARG A 83 -11.24 3.94 14.88
C ARG A 83 -12.38 4.89 14.49
N GLY A 84 -13.15 4.51 13.46
CA GLY A 84 -14.24 5.33 12.93
C GLY A 84 -13.75 6.72 12.55
N ILE A 85 -14.36 7.75 13.15
CA ILE A 85 -14.00 9.15 12.91
C ILE A 85 -12.61 9.55 13.43
N GLU A 86 -12.01 8.76 14.32
CA GLU A 86 -10.66 8.99 14.87
C GLU A 86 -9.57 8.24 14.08
N SER A 87 -9.93 7.62 12.95
CA SER A 87 -8.96 6.94 12.10
C SER A 87 -8.00 7.96 11.49
N THR A 88 -6.71 7.60 11.40
CA THR A 88 -5.66 8.44 10.79
C THR A 88 -5.04 7.78 9.55
N TYR A 89 -5.74 6.77 9.04
CA TYR A 89 -5.32 5.88 7.97
C TYR A 89 -5.11 6.65 6.66
N LYS A 90 -3.97 6.41 6.01
CA LYS A 90 -3.62 7.05 4.73
C LYS A 90 -2.81 6.11 3.84
N ILE A 91 -2.92 6.34 2.53
CA ILE A 91 -2.26 5.53 1.49
C ILE A 91 -0.93 6.16 1.11
N MET A 92 0.12 5.36 1.17
CA MET A 92 1.49 5.73 0.82
C MET A 92 2.01 4.85 -0.30
N VAL A 93 2.98 5.35 -1.07
CA VAL A 93 3.60 4.62 -2.18
C VAL A 93 5.11 4.80 -2.23
N GLY A 94 5.81 3.75 -2.66
CA GLY A 94 7.16 3.80 -3.22
C GLY A 94 7.23 2.94 -4.47
N ARG A 95 8.34 3.01 -5.21
CA ARG A 95 8.53 2.22 -6.43
C ARG A 95 9.92 1.60 -6.53
N SER A 96 10.02 0.51 -7.28
CA SER A 96 11.25 -0.21 -7.59
C SER A 96 11.23 -0.72 -9.03
N GLU A 97 12.39 -0.86 -9.66
CA GLU A 97 12.51 -1.55 -10.96
C GLU A 97 12.43 -3.07 -10.81
N GLN A 98 12.73 -3.58 -9.61
CA GLN A 98 12.65 -5.01 -9.27
C GLN A 98 11.53 -5.26 -8.26
N VAL A 99 10.77 -6.34 -8.43
CA VAL A 99 9.66 -6.68 -7.50
C VAL A 99 10.15 -6.88 -6.06
N THR A 100 11.41 -7.29 -5.88
CA THR A 100 12.05 -7.53 -4.58
C THR A 100 12.54 -6.26 -3.90
N GLY A 101 12.45 -5.10 -4.58
CA GLY A 101 12.91 -3.81 -4.09
C GLY A 101 14.37 -3.48 -4.48
N PRO A 102 14.98 -2.47 -3.84
CA PRO A 102 14.40 -1.62 -2.81
C PRO A 102 13.29 -0.71 -3.36
N TYR A 103 12.20 -0.56 -2.60
CA TYR A 103 11.15 0.40 -2.94
C TYR A 103 11.51 1.76 -2.35
N LEU A 104 11.65 2.76 -3.22
CA LEU A 104 12.02 4.12 -2.84
C LEU A 104 10.83 5.06 -3.02
N ASP A 105 10.70 6.06 -2.17
CA ASP A 105 9.69 7.13 -2.31
C ASP A 105 10.16 8.26 -3.25
N LYS A 106 9.30 9.29 -3.49
CA LYS A 106 9.62 10.46 -4.33
C LYS A 106 10.90 11.19 -3.90
N ARG A 107 11.31 11.06 -2.63
CA ARG A 107 12.51 11.70 -2.06
C ARG A 107 13.70 10.75 -2.00
N GLY A 108 13.58 9.54 -2.56
CA GLY A 108 14.62 8.53 -2.57
C GLY A 108 14.79 7.80 -1.23
N ARG A 109 13.84 7.93 -0.29
CA ARG A 109 13.92 7.21 0.99
C ARG A 109 13.40 5.78 0.81
N ASP A 110 14.18 4.84 1.31
CA ASP A 110 13.82 3.43 1.32
C ASP A 110 12.59 3.18 2.21
N MET A 111 11.59 2.48 1.68
CA MET A 111 10.38 2.10 2.43
C MET A 111 10.68 1.17 3.61
N VAL A 112 11.78 0.40 3.58
CA VAL A 112 12.25 -0.39 4.74
C VAL A 112 12.72 0.51 5.89
N GLN A 113 13.06 1.76 5.60
CA GLN A 113 13.48 2.77 6.57
C GLN A 113 12.37 3.80 6.88
N GLY A 114 11.10 3.45 6.61
CA GLY A 114 9.96 4.35 6.83
C GLY A 114 9.77 5.40 5.72
N GLY A 115 10.33 5.17 4.53
CA GLY A 115 9.97 5.89 3.32
C GLY A 115 8.53 5.66 2.89
N GLY A 116 8.01 6.58 2.08
CA GLY A 116 6.67 6.51 1.51
C GLY A 116 6.20 7.91 1.11
N SER A 117 5.73 8.05 -0.13
CA SER A 117 5.10 9.28 -0.62
C SER A 117 3.60 9.19 -0.47
N LEU A 118 2.97 10.27 -0.01
CA LEU A 118 1.52 10.34 0.16
C LEU A 118 0.83 10.19 -1.20
N VAL A 119 -0.17 9.30 -1.27
CA VAL A 119 -1.09 9.18 -2.41
C VAL A 119 -2.44 9.79 -2.07
N LEU A 120 -2.99 9.41 -0.91
CA LEU A 120 -4.29 9.86 -0.45
C LEU A 120 -4.34 9.83 1.08
N GLU A 121 -4.81 10.90 1.70
CA GLU A 121 -5.12 10.97 3.12
C GLU A 121 -6.57 11.37 3.33
N GLY A 122 -7.07 11.12 4.54
CA GLY A 122 -8.43 11.48 4.89
C GLY A 122 -8.64 12.99 5.00
N ASN A 123 -9.91 13.38 5.03
CA ASN A 123 -10.37 14.76 5.26
C ASN A 123 -11.50 14.78 6.30
N SER A 124 -12.17 15.93 6.50
CA SER A 124 -13.22 16.05 7.53
C SER A 124 -14.42 15.13 7.30
N ASP A 125 -14.73 14.82 6.04
CA ASP A 125 -15.85 13.96 5.67
C ASP A 125 -15.43 12.48 5.66
N TRP A 126 -14.15 12.22 5.37
CA TRP A 126 -13.54 10.90 5.23
C TRP A 126 -12.24 10.77 6.04
N PRO A 127 -12.26 10.74 7.38
CA PRO A 127 -11.07 10.90 8.23
C PRO A 127 -9.97 9.84 8.08
N GLY A 128 -10.30 8.64 7.56
CA GLY A 128 -9.29 7.63 7.25
C GLY A 128 -9.63 6.86 5.99
N VAL A 129 -8.62 6.65 5.15
CA VAL A 129 -8.71 6.00 3.84
C VAL A 129 -7.55 5.02 3.66
N GLY A 130 -7.81 3.83 3.12
CA GLY A 130 -6.72 2.89 2.87
C GLY A 130 -7.14 1.46 2.56
N HIS A 131 -6.21 0.54 2.80
CA HIS A 131 -6.26 -0.86 2.39
C HIS A 131 -6.68 -0.97 0.93
N ASN A 132 -5.88 -0.34 0.05
CA ASN A 132 -6.25 -0.22 -1.34
C ASN A 132 -5.84 -1.44 -2.18
N ALA A 133 -6.53 -1.58 -3.30
CA ALA A 133 -6.06 -2.27 -4.48
C ALA A 133 -5.90 -1.26 -5.62
N VAL A 134 -5.13 -1.65 -6.63
CA VAL A 134 -5.01 -0.91 -7.89
C VAL A 134 -5.30 -1.86 -9.04
N CYS A 135 -6.12 -1.42 -9.99
CA CYS A 135 -6.45 -2.20 -11.18
C CYS A 135 -6.52 -1.31 -12.42
N THR A 136 -6.33 -1.92 -13.59
CA THR A 136 -6.54 -1.26 -14.88
C THR A 136 -7.84 -1.78 -15.49
N PHE A 137 -8.72 -0.87 -15.89
CA PHE A 137 -9.95 -1.17 -16.63
C PHE A 137 -10.07 -0.22 -17.81
N ASP A 138 -10.25 -0.76 -19.03
CA ASP A 138 -10.32 0.00 -20.29
C ASP A 138 -9.18 1.01 -20.49
N GLY A 139 -7.96 0.64 -20.09
CA GLY A 139 -6.77 1.48 -20.21
C GLY A 139 -6.61 2.57 -19.14
N GLN A 140 -7.58 2.70 -18.23
CA GLN A 140 -7.55 3.61 -17.07
C GLN A 140 -7.19 2.84 -15.81
N ASP A 141 -6.28 3.40 -15.00
CA ASP A 141 -5.94 2.82 -13.69
C ASP A 141 -6.85 3.40 -12.60
N TYR A 142 -7.28 2.57 -11.66
CA TYR A 142 -8.18 2.93 -10.57
C TYR A 142 -7.57 2.55 -9.22
N LEU A 143 -7.74 3.44 -8.25
CA LEU A 143 -7.49 3.17 -6.84
C LEU A 143 -8.82 2.72 -6.22
N VAL A 144 -8.86 1.50 -5.70
CA VAL A 144 -10.04 0.90 -5.06
C VAL A 144 -9.72 0.76 -3.58
N TYR A 145 -10.46 1.40 -2.69
CA TYR A 145 -10.11 1.47 -1.27
C TYR A 145 -11.36 1.65 -0.40
N HIS A 146 -11.19 1.52 0.92
CA HIS A 146 -12.26 1.86 1.85
C HIS A 146 -11.98 3.21 2.53
N ALA A 147 -13.05 3.91 2.88
CA ALA A 147 -13.03 5.18 3.57
C ALA A 147 -14.06 5.21 4.70
N TYR A 148 -13.72 5.81 5.84
CA TYR A 148 -14.64 5.95 6.98
C TYR A 148 -15.52 7.20 6.79
N ASP A 149 -16.84 7.03 6.76
CA ASP A 149 -17.80 8.12 6.54
C ASP A 149 -18.14 8.85 7.84
N ALA A 150 -17.71 10.12 7.98
CA ALA A 150 -17.97 10.91 9.19
C ALA A 150 -19.47 11.19 9.41
N ALA A 151 -20.26 11.32 8.34
CA ALA A 151 -21.70 11.53 8.42
C ALA A 151 -22.46 10.26 8.83
N ASP A 152 -21.85 9.08 8.68
CA ASP A 152 -22.40 7.78 9.10
C ASP A 152 -21.55 7.13 10.21
N ASN A 153 -21.19 7.90 11.23
CA ASN A 153 -20.51 7.45 12.45
C ASN A 153 -19.20 6.67 12.20
N GLY A 154 -18.46 7.03 11.16
CA GLY A 154 -17.21 6.36 10.76
C GLY A 154 -17.43 4.98 10.15
N ARG A 155 -18.61 4.69 9.59
CA ARG A 155 -18.87 3.42 8.91
C ARG A 155 -18.06 3.36 7.61
N SER A 156 -17.37 2.23 7.40
CA SER A 156 -16.56 2.00 6.20
C SER A 156 -17.42 1.90 4.93
N LYS A 157 -17.00 2.61 3.87
CA LYS A 157 -17.60 2.62 2.52
C LYS A 157 -16.54 2.32 1.48
N LEU A 158 -16.94 1.67 0.40
CA LEU A 158 -16.10 1.51 -0.79
C LEU A 158 -16.00 2.83 -1.54
N LYS A 159 -14.78 3.21 -1.94
CA LYS A 159 -14.51 4.32 -2.86
C LYS A 159 -13.62 3.86 -4.00
N ILE A 160 -13.79 4.47 -5.16
CA ILE A 160 -13.03 4.18 -6.37
C ILE A 160 -12.69 5.50 -7.03
N ASP A 161 -11.41 5.82 -7.12
CA ASP A 161 -10.93 7.03 -7.79
C ASP A 161 -10.02 6.68 -8.97
N ARG A 162 -9.94 7.57 -9.94
CA ARG A 162 -9.01 7.42 -11.07
C ARG A 162 -7.60 7.77 -10.62
N ILE A 163 -6.63 6.95 -11.05
CA ILE A 163 -5.21 7.27 -10.92
C ILE A 163 -4.76 7.93 -12.22
N ARG A 164 -4.22 9.14 -12.10
CA ARG A 164 -3.40 9.78 -13.13
C ARG A 164 -1.93 9.58 -12.78
N TRP A 165 -1.06 9.64 -13.78
CA TRP A 165 0.38 9.53 -13.59
C TRP A 165 1.02 10.87 -13.94
N ASP A 166 1.82 11.44 -13.03
CA ASP A 166 2.55 12.68 -13.29
C ASP A 166 3.72 12.46 -14.27
N GLU A 167 4.38 13.53 -14.70
CA GLU A 167 5.49 13.49 -15.67
C GLU A 167 6.69 12.66 -15.16
N GLU A 168 6.83 12.53 -13.85
CA GLU A 168 7.87 11.75 -13.18
C GLU A 168 7.44 10.28 -12.96
N GLY A 169 6.23 9.94 -13.40
CA GLY A 169 5.63 8.61 -13.35
C GLY A 169 5.06 8.23 -11.98
N TRP A 170 4.66 9.17 -11.13
CA TRP A 170 4.03 8.86 -9.84
C TRP A 170 2.50 8.93 -9.89
N PRO A 171 1.80 8.14 -9.08
CA PRO A 171 0.35 8.18 -9.03
C PRO A 171 -0.12 9.49 -8.39
N VAL A 172 -1.15 10.08 -9.00
CA VAL A 172 -1.89 11.23 -8.53
C VAL A 172 -3.37 10.84 -8.55
N VAL A 173 -4.01 10.95 -7.41
CA VAL A 173 -5.46 10.72 -7.26
C VAL A 173 -6.08 12.08 -7.05
N ASP A 174 -6.99 12.47 -7.94
CA ASP A 174 -7.82 13.63 -7.67
C ASP A 174 -8.87 13.21 -6.67
N GLU A 175 -9.02 13.99 -5.59
CA GLU A 175 -10.30 14.07 -4.93
C GLU A 175 -11.26 14.72 -5.93
N GLU A 176 -11.86 13.90 -6.79
CA GLU A 176 -12.97 14.34 -7.61
C GLU A 176 -14.07 14.70 -6.62
N GLN A 177 -14.13 15.98 -6.24
CA GLN A 177 -15.31 16.56 -5.62
C GLN A 177 -16.44 16.17 -6.55
N GLU A 178 -17.30 15.24 -6.12
CA GLU A 178 -18.57 14.95 -6.77
C GLU A 178 -19.40 16.24 -6.74
N ARG A 179 -19.08 17.16 -7.65
CA ARG A 179 -20.00 18.13 -8.22
C ARG A 179 -20.86 17.35 -9.21
N GLN A 180 -21.75 16.54 -8.67
CA GLN A 180 -22.97 16.15 -9.33
C GLN A 180 -24.06 16.96 -8.61
N GLN A 181 -24.33 18.16 -9.13
CA GLN A 181 -25.58 18.52 -9.83
C GLN A 181 -26.76 18.67 -8.89
#